data_AF-A0A316XBU1-F1
#
_entry.id   AF-A0A316XBU1-F1
#
_cell.length_a   1.000
_cell.length_b   1.000
_cell.length_c   1.000
_cell.angle_alpha   90.00
_cell.angle_beta   90.00
_cell.angle_gamma   90.00
#
_symmetry.space_group_name_H-M   'P 1'
#
loop_
_entity.id
_entity.type
_entity.pdbx_description
1 polymer ?
#
loop_
_entity_poly.entity_id
_entity_poly.type
_entity_poly.pdbx_seq_one_letter_code
_entity_poly.pdbx_strand_id
1 'polypeptide(L)'
;MKNRAIKVVLLGLLLSVSNVNAQARAISNQKMEWFKKAKLGVFIHWGIYSVNGISESWSFFNNYINHDQYMKQLSGFSASKYKPGQWAELIKESGAKYAVITTKHHDGVSLWNSKAERAITIPGDALAKKDVLSPFVSALKNTGLKTGLYFSLPDWSHPYYDINTRTKKRYEIKTDPKRWQSFISYYQKQLNELSSLYNPDLLWFDGDWEHTSEEWQAPETLNLLKKYNPDIIINSRLTTHGDYETPEQGAPVIAPQTPYWELCYTMNDSWGYQPYDNNYKTPNMIVRTFADVISMGGNLLVDIGPQSDGTIPQKQVEILKNLGRWTSKNKKAIYETDHGIPFENYKGKSALSSSKKSLFLYLEEAKDFTKIYGLATMPSAVKVLGDDQAIVNFDYNKEKTLTIHLSKVKFDQDVTVVELAFETPPVFFKNSVKEDHSLSRLLENKNTKLAVYDIADALHNGNNILTNSGLTADGLDLSIKTTPQTNPETINWLSKSAEALFETGNGLPDGHYSGMSTLSKDRQTLYLFVEGIPNGPIALKGIKNEIARIRIVGDGTLLDHKIYNKLYWSERPGIVYIDIPRERLDRNMTVIAVLLSKPLELYREKVGAIENNL
;
A
#
# COMPACT_ATOMS: atom_id res chain seq x y z
N MET A 1 53.05 60.39 -18.94
CA MET A 1 52.43 59.57 -20.00
C MET A 1 51.72 58.39 -19.36
N LYS A 2 50.46 58.20 -19.76
CA LYS A 2 49.59 57.00 -19.64
C LYS A 2 49.02 56.56 -18.27
N ASN A 3 47.70 56.38 -18.34
CA ASN A 3 46.77 55.53 -17.59
C ASN A 3 46.30 55.97 -16.19
N ARG A 4 45.19 56.73 -16.18
CA ARG A 4 44.27 56.84 -15.04
C ARG A 4 43.09 55.88 -15.22
N ALA A 5 42.84 55.11 -14.17
CA ALA A 5 41.80 54.12 -14.04
C ALA A 5 40.38 54.73 -14.03
N ILE A 6 39.45 53.91 -14.50
CA ILE A 6 38.05 54.18 -14.83
C ILE A 6 37.22 54.45 -13.56
N LYS A 7 36.43 55.53 -13.60
CA LYS A 7 35.35 55.86 -12.64
C LYS A 7 34.01 55.30 -13.15
N VAL A 8 33.32 54.61 -12.25
CA VAL A 8 31.88 54.69 -11.92
C VAL A 8 30.95 55.31 -12.97
N VAL A 9 30.06 54.48 -13.54
CA VAL A 9 28.68 54.86 -13.88
C VAL A 9 27.78 53.71 -13.43
N LEU A 10 27.04 53.96 -12.34
CA LEU A 10 26.02 53.08 -11.79
C LEU A 10 24.71 53.89 -11.84
N LEU A 11 23.87 53.68 -12.86
CA LEU A 11 22.45 54.02 -12.80
C LEU A 11 21.68 53.41 -13.98
N GLY A 12 20.63 52.65 -13.66
CA GLY A 12 19.42 52.61 -14.48
C GLY A 12 19.28 51.47 -15.48
N LEU A 13 19.06 50.24 -15.00
CA LEU A 13 18.11 49.35 -15.67
C LEU A 13 17.22 48.69 -14.61
N LEU A 14 16.01 49.24 -14.57
CA LEU A 14 14.87 48.83 -13.77
C LEU A 14 14.58 47.33 -13.96
N LEU A 15 14.68 46.65 -12.83
CA LEU A 15 13.80 45.60 -12.34
C LEU A 15 12.52 45.38 -13.18
N SER A 16 12.60 44.47 -14.13
CA SER A 16 11.47 43.66 -14.61
C SER A 16 11.91 42.19 -14.60
N VAL A 17 12.38 41.73 -13.44
CA VAL A 17 12.43 40.30 -13.17
C VAL A 17 10.99 39.88 -12.91
N SER A 18 10.29 39.53 -14.00
CA SER A 18 9.10 38.72 -13.93
C SER A 18 9.48 37.49 -13.11
N ASN A 19 9.07 37.45 -11.85
CA ASN A 19 9.01 36.24 -11.06
C ASN A 19 8.12 35.28 -11.85
N VAL A 20 8.75 34.42 -12.66
CA VAL A 20 8.16 33.17 -13.07
C VAL A 20 8.05 32.36 -11.79
N ASN A 21 6.97 32.61 -11.05
CA ASN A 21 6.45 31.64 -10.11
C ASN A 21 6.30 30.35 -10.91
N ALA A 22 7.19 29.40 -10.67
CA ALA A 22 6.93 28.00 -10.92
C ALA A 22 5.80 27.56 -9.96
N GLN A 23 4.61 28.12 -10.13
CA GLN A 23 3.40 27.38 -9.85
C GLN A 23 3.39 26.28 -10.89
N ALA A 24 3.86 25.10 -10.50
CA ALA A 24 3.32 23.88 -11.07
C ALA A 24 1.81 23.94 -10.86
N ARG A 25 1.09 24.56 -11.79
CA ARG A 25 -0.33 24.32 -11.99
C ARG A 25 -0.39 22.83 -12.21
N ALA A 26 -0.84 22.09 -11.20
CA ALA A 26 -1.25 20.71 -11.41
C ALA A 26 -2.24 20.78 -12.56
N ILE A 27 -1.84 20.30 -13.73
CA ILE A 27 -2.76 20.05 -14.82
C ILE A 27 -3.72 19.04 -14.22
N SER A 28 -4.92 19.48 -13.83
CA SER A 28 -5.98 18.54 -13.44
C SER A 28 -6.20 17.69 -14.68
N ASN A 29 -5.66 16.49 -14.64
CA ASN A 29 -5.84 15.51 -15.68
C ASN A 29 -7.24 14.96 -15.46
N GLN A 30 -8.24 15.61 -16.07
CA GLN A 30 -9.66 15.37 -15.82
C GLN A 30 -10.03 13.88 -15.88
N LYS A 31 -9.38 13.09 -16.75
CA LYS A 31 -9.60 11.64 -16.80
C LYS A 31 -9.18 10.90 -15.54
N MET A 32 -8.14 11.36 -14.82
CA MET A 32 -7.63 10.73 -13.59
C MET A 32 -8.46 11.05 -12.34
N GLU A 33 -9.41 11.98 -12.41
CA GLU A 33 -10.19 12.41 -11.24
C GLU A 33 -11.00 11.25 -10.65
N TRP A 34 -11.65 10.43 -11.49
CA TRP A 34 -12.41 9.28 -10.97
C TRP A 34 -11.47 8.26 -10.33
N PHE A 35 -10.29 8.04 -10.91
CA PHE A 35 -9.32 7.07 -10.44
C PHE A 35 -8.75 7.48 -9.08
N LYS A 36 -8.33 8.75 -8.93
CA LYS A 36 -7.86 9.28 -7.65
C LYS A 36 -8.90 9.15 -6.54
N LYS A 37 -10.19 9.33 -6.88
CA LYS A 37 -11.30 9.26 -5.94
C LYS A 37 -11.75 7.83 -5.61
N ALA A 38 -11.43 6.86 -6.48
CA ALA A 38 -11.89 5.48 -6.40
C ALA A 38 -11.30 4.73 -5.21
N LYS A 39 -10.00 4.86 -4.97
CA LYS A 39 -9.20 4.27 -3.86
C LYS A 39 -9.16 2.75 -3.77
N LEU A 40 -10.25 2.04 -4.08
CA LEU A 40 -10.36 0.60 -3.99
C LEU A 40 -10.88 0.01 -5.29
N GLY A 41 -10.14 -0.95 -5.84
CA GLY A 41 -10.53 -1.81 -6.95
C GLY A 41 -10.38 -3.28 -6.60
N VAL A 42 -10.99 -4.15 -7.40
CA VAL A 42 -10.79 -5.61 -7.33
C VAL A 42 -10.11 -6.10 -8.61
N PHE A 43 -8.99 -6.79 -8.46
CA PHE A 43 -8.33 -7.52 -9.55
C PHE A 43 -8.90 -8.93 -9.64
N ILE A 44 -8.96 -9.50 -10.84
CA ILE A 44 -9.46 -10.84 -11.08
C ILE A 44 -8.53 -11.56 -12.05
N HIS A 45 -7.78 -12.55 -11.54
CA HIS A 45 -7.01 -13.48 -12.34
C HIS A 45 -7.79 -14.77 -12.53
N TRP A 46 -8.41 -14.90 -13.70
CA TRP A 46 -9.19 -16.08 -14.05
C TRP A 46 -8.88 -16.57 -15.47
N GLY A 47 -8.58 -17.86 -15.59
CA GLY A 47 -8.23 -18.51 -16.83
C GLY A 47 -8.05 -20.02 -16.65
N ILE A 48 -7.55 -20.71 -17.67
CA ILE A 48 -7.44 -22.17 -17.67
C ILE A 48 -6.52 -22.71 -16.57
N TYR A 49 -5.56 -21.90 -16.10
CA TYR A 49 -4.68 -22.21 -14.97
C TYR A 49 -5.43 -22.52 -13.66
N SER A 50 -6.68 -22.05 -13.52
CA SER A 50 -7.56 -22.37 -12.38
C SER A 50 -8.08 -23.81 -12.36
N VAL A 51 -7.88 -24.60 -13.44
CA VAL A 51 -8.36 -25.98 -13.54
C VAL A 51 -7.55 -26.91 -12.65
N ASN A 52 -6.23 -26.90 -12.81
CA ASN A 52 -5.32 -27.67 -11.96
C ASN A 52 -4.79 -26.83 -10.78
N GLY A 53 -5.12 -25.54 -10.73
CA GLY A 53 -4.73 -24.64 -9.66
C GLY A 53 -3.23 -24.37 -9.62
N ILE A 54 -2.67 -24.02 -10.78
CA ILE A 54 -1.24 -23.74 -10.97
C ILE A 54 -1.02 -22.27 -11.34
N SER A 55 0.22 -21.79 -11.21
CA SER A 55 0.55 -20.40 -11.57
C SER A 55 0.24 -20.09 -13.04
N GLU A 56 -0.42 -18.94 -13.23
CA GLU A 56 -0.89 -18.39 -14.50
C GLU A 56 0.25 -18.18 -15.50
N SER A 57 0.32 -19.07 -16.51
CA SER A 57 1.33 -19.04 -17.59
C SER A 57 2.78 -19.30 -17.17
N TRP A 58 3.22 -18.78 -16.01
CA TRP A 58 4.57 -18.91 -15.48
C TRP A 58 4.96 -20.37 -15.23
N SER A 59 4.00 -21.23 -14.87
CA SER A 59 4.23 -22.65 -14.68
C SER A 59 4.83 -23.34 -15.91
N PHE A 60 4.36 -23.02 -17.13
CA PHE A 60 4.98 -23.58 -18.35
C PHE A 60 6.15 -22.73 -18.85
N PHE A 61 6.10 -21.41 -18.69
CA PHE A 61 7.19 -20.54 -19.10
C PHE A 61 8.51 -20.85 -18.38
N ASN A 62 8.43 -21.22 -17.09
CA ASN A 62 9.56 -21.65 -16.27
C ASN A 62 9.91 -23.14 -16.43
N ASN A 63 9.22 -23.86 -17.33
CA ASN A 63 9.38 -25.30 -17.59
C ASN A 63 9.04 -26.22 -16.40
N TYR A 64 8.19 -25.80 -15.46
CA TYR A 64 7.69 -26.69 -14.38
C TYR A 64 6.64 -27.68 -14.88
N ILE A 65 5.92 -27.30 -15.93
CA ILE A 65 5.05 -28.15 -16.72
C ILE A 65 5.34 -27.88 -18.19
N ASN A 66 5.18 -28.88 -19.06
CA ASN A 66 5.30 -28.61 -20.50
C ASN A 66 4.05 -27.90 -21.03
N HIS A 67 4.22 -27.15 -22.13
CA HIS A 67 3.16 -26.34 -22.73
C HIS A 67 1.92 -27.17 -23.10
N ASP A 68 2.09 -28.34 -23.73
CA ASP A 68 0.97 -29.20 -24.14
C ASP A 68 0.10 -29.63 -22.94
N GLN A 69 0.72 -29.99 -21.82
CA GLN A 69 0.01 -30.36 -20.60
C GLN A 69 -0.66 -29.15 -19.94
N TYR A 70 -0.04 -27.97 -19.99
CA TYR A 70 -0.67 -26.73 -19.55
C TYR A 70 -1.94 -26.44 -20.37
N MET A 71 -1.86 -26.54 -21.71
CA MET A 71 -2.98 -26.26 -22.61
C MET A 71 -4.12 -27.28 -22.52
N LYS A 72 -3.86 -28.53 -22.11
CA LYS A 72 -4.92 -29.52 -21.85
C LYS A 72 -5.96 -29.06 -20.83
N GLN A 73 -5.63 -28.10 -19.96
CA GLN A 73 -6.57 -27.49 -19.02
C GLN A 73 -7.77 -26.81 -19.70
N LEU A 74 -7.68 -26.44 -20.99
CA LEU A 74 -8.85 -26.01 -21.77
C LEU A 74 -10.03 -26.99 -21.64
N SER A 75 -9.74 -28.30 -21.58
CA SER A 75 -10.77 -29.34 -21.47
C SER A 75 -11.43 -29.43 -20.10
N GLY A 76 -10.90 -28.74 -19.07
CA GLY A 76 -11.47 -28.71 -17.72
C GLY A 76 -12.09 -27.37 -17.33
N PHE A 77 -11.82 -26.29 -18.07
CA PHE A 77 -12.37 -24.96 -17.75
C PHE A 77 -13.85 -24.88 -18.12
N SER A 78 -14.73 -25.10 -17.13
CA SER A 78 -16.17 -25.28 -17.36
C SER A 78 -17.00 -24.00 -17.24
N ALA A 79 -16.61 -23.05 -16.38
CA ALA A 79 -17.43 -21.90 -16.00
C ALA A 79 -18.90 -22.29 -15.67
N SER A 80 -19.11 -23.48 -15.11
CA SER A 80 -20.44 -24.09 -14.94
C SER A 80 -21.28 -23.43 -13.83
N LYS A 81 -20.63 -22.84 -12.82
CA LYS A 81 -21.24 -22.08 -11.73
C LYS A 81 -20.98 -20.57 -11.82
N TYR A 82 -20.38 -20.13 -12.92
CA TYR A 82 -20.06 -18.73 -13.17
C TYR A 82 -21.33 -17.85 -13.21
N LYS A 83 -21.39 -16.88 -12.31
CA LYS A 83 -22.51 -15.93 -12.17
C LYS A 83 -21.96 -14.50 -12.13
N PRO A 84 -21.81 -13.83 -13.29
CA PRO A 84 -21.20 -12.49 -13.38
C PRO A 84 -21.88 -11.44 -12.49
N GLY A 85 -23.21 -11.48 -12.39
CA GLY A 85 -23.96 -10.58 -11.52
C GLY A 85 -23.61 -10.74 -10.04
N GLN A 86 -23.34 -11.97 -9.59
CA GLN A 86 -22.92 -12.22 -8.21
C GLN A 86 -21.49 -11.75 -7.95
N TRP A 87 -20.60 -11.88 -8.94
CA TRP A 87 -19.25 -11.32 -8.84
C TRP A 87 -19.29 -9.79 -8.75
N ALA A 88 -20.02 -9.13 -9.66
CA ALA A 88 -20.15 -7.68 -9.67
C ALA A 88 -20.78 -7.12 -8.38
N GLU A 89 -21.81 -7.80 -7.85
CA GLU A 89 -22.42 -7.40 -6.59
C GLU A 89 -21.46 -7.56 -5.40
N LEU A 90 -20.71 -8.68 -5.32
CA LEU A 90 -19.70 -8.86 -4.27
C LEU A 90 -18.60 -7.79 -4.32
N ILE A 91 -18.15 -7.44 -5.53
CA ILE A 91 -17.15 -6.37 -5.74
C ILE A 91 -17.72 -5.04 -5.24
N LYS A 92 -18.95 -4.70 -5.61
CA LYS A 92 -19.63 -3.49 -5.14
C LYS A 92 -19.84 -3.49 -3.63
N GLU A 93 -20.25 -4.62 -3.06
CA GLU A 93 -20.46 -4.82 -1.62
C GLU A 93 -19.17 -4.57 -0.84
N SER A 94 -18.01 -4.95 -1.39
CA SER A 94 -16.71 -4.68 -0.76
C SER A 94 -16.38 -3.18 -0.62
N GLY A 95 -17.08 -2.33 -1.38
CA GLY A 95 -16.88 -0.88 -1.44
C GLY A 95 -16.10 -0.42 -2.67
N ALA A 96 -15.48 -1.35 -3.41
CA ALA A 96 -14.70 -1.05 -4.60
C ALA A 96 -15.47 -0.19 -5.61
N LYS A 97 -14.75 0.64 -6.37
CA LYS A 97 -15.31 1.53 -7.40
C LYS A 97 -15.03 1.06 -8.81
N TYR A 98 -14.16 0.08 -8.96
CA TYR A 98 -13.75 -0.48 -10.24
C TYR A 98 -13.30 -1.93 -10.07
N ALA A 99 -13.25 -2.65 -11.19
CA ALA A 99 -12.65 -3.97 -11.25
C ALA A 99 -11.77 -4.09 -12.48
N VAL A 100 -10.70 -4.87 -12.39
CA VAL A 100 -9.81 -5.21 -13.49
C VAL A 100 -9.82 -6.73 -13.65
N ILE A 101 -10.17 -7.23 -14.83
CA ILE A 101 -10.19 -8.68 -15.11
C ILE A 101 -9.19 -9.05 -16.19
N THR A 102 -8.47 -10.16 -16.01
CA THR A 102 -7.60 -10.75 -17.05
C THR A 102 -8.41 -11.09 -18.28
N THR A 103 -8.35 -10.28 -19.33
CA THR A 103 -8.98 -10.63 -20.62
C THR A 103 -8.22 -11.75 -21.31
N LYS A 104 -6.89 -11.70 -21.19
CA LYS A 104 -5.91 -12.66 -21.68
C LYS A 104 -4.65 -12.51 -20.82
N HIS A 105 -4.11 -13.61 -20.29
CA HIS A 105 -2.81 -13.65 -19.60
C HIS A 105 -1.69 -14.04 -20.58
N HIS A 106 -0.45 -14.20 -20.12
CA HIS A 106 0.70 -14.54 -20.97
C HIS A 106 0.53 -15.89 -21.72
N ASP A 107 -0.37 -16.76 -21.28
CA ASP A 107 -0.70 -18.03 -21.96
C ASP A 107 -1.49 -17.87 -23.26
N GLY A 108 -1.99 -16.66 -23.53
CA GLY A 108 -2.68 -16.35 -24.78
C GLY A 108 -4.17 -16.71 -24.83
N VAL A 109 -4.74 -17.27 -23.75
CA VAL A 109 -6.15 -17.72 -23.78
C VAL A 109 -7.10 -16.55 -23.49
N SER A 110 -7.86 -16.14 -24.50
CA SER A 110 -8.83 -15.04 -24.38
C SER A 110 -10.13 -15.49 -23.70
N LEU A 111 -10.61 -14.71 -22.72
CA LEU A 111 -11.91 -14.89 -22.06
C LEU A 111 -13.12 -14.51 -22.95
N TRP A 112 -12.88 -13.82 -24.06
CA TRP A 112 -13.88 -13.47 -25.07
C TRP A 112 -13.61 -14.19 -26.40
N ASN A 113 -14.57 -14.14 -27.32
CA ASN A 113 -14.48 -14.77 -28.63
C ASN A 113 -13.67 -13.93 -29.64
N SER A 114 -12.37 -13.75 -29.38
CA SER A 114 -11.45 -13.01 -30.24
C SER A 114 -11.51 -13.50 -31.69
N LYS A 115 -11.51 -12.57 -32.66
CA LYS A 115 -11.46 -12.89 -34.10
C LYS A 115 -10.08 -12.68 -34.70
N ALA A 116 -9.08 -12.41 -33.87
CA ALA A 116 -7.68 -12.37 -34.30
C ALA A 116 -7.24 -13.75 -34.81
N GLU A 117 -6.34 -13.76 -35.81
CA GLU A 117 -5.87 -14.98 -36.43
C GLU A 117 -5.23 -15.90 -35.39
N ARG A 118 -5.61 -17.19 -35.37
CA ARG A 118 -5.07 -18.21 -34.44
C ARG A 118 -5.23 -17.88 -32.94
N ALA A 119 -6.14 -16.99 -32.57
CA ALA A 119 -6.47 -16.76 -31.17
C ALA A 119 -7.04 -18.03 -30.52
N ILE A 120 -6.54 -18.37 -29.33
CA ILE A 120 -7.10 -19.42 -28.48
C ILE A 120 -8.10 -18.75 -27.54
N THR A 121 -9.33 -19.27 -27.46
CA THR A 121 -10.41 -18.58 -26.76
C THR A 121 -11.24 -19.54 -25.91
N ILE A 122 -11.76 -19.07 -24.78
CA ILE A 122 -12.70 -19.86 -23.97
C ILE A 122 -13.94 -20.29 -24.78
N PRO A 123 -14.57 -19.44 -25.61
CA PRO A 123 -15.69 -19.84 -26.47
C PRO A 123 -15.34 -20.90 -27.52
N GLY A 124 -14.16 -20.81 -28.13
CA GLY A 124 -13.74 -21.71 -29.23
C GLY A 124 -13.18 -23.03 -28.74
N ASP A 125 -12.36 -23.00 -27.69
CA ASP A 125 -11.41 -24.08 -27.39
C ASP A 125 -11.69 -24.74 -26.04
N ALA A 126 -12.14 -23.99 -25.03
CA ALA A 126 -12.38 -24.53 -23.69
C ALA A 126 -13.69 -25.31 -23.55
N LEU A 127 -13.82 -26.12 -22.49
CA LEU A 127 -15.04 -26.89 -22.16
C LEU A 127 -16.27 -25.99 -21.97
N ALA A 128 -16.09 -24.77 -21.47
CA ALA A 128 -17.17 -23.81 -21.25
C ALA A 128 -17.93 -23.44 -22.54
N LYS A 129 -17.25 -23.41 -23.71
CA LYS A 129 -17.80 -23.07 -25.03
C LYS A 129 -18.71 -21.82 -25.06
N LYS A 130 -18.42 -20.83 -24.20
CA LYS A 130 -19.19 -19.59 -24.07
C LYS A 130 -18.31 -18.40 -23.73
N ASP A 131 -18.75 -17.21 -24.12
CA ASP A 131 -18.13 -15.94 -23.74
C ASP A 131 -18.37 -15.70 -22.25
N VAL A 132 -17.28 -15.44 -21.51
CA VAL A 132 -17.33 -15.15 -20.07
C VAL A 132 -16.90 -13.72 -19.74
N LEU A 133 -16.36 -12.97 -20.70
CA LEU A 133 -15.95 -11.57 -20.48
C LEU A 133 -17.12 -10.60 -20.69
N SER A 134 -17.87 -10.74 -21.80
CA SER A 134 -18.97 -9.82 -22.11
C SER A 134 -20.02 -9.76 -20.98
N PRO A 135 -20.50 -10.90 -20.43
CA PRO A 135 -21.47 -10.87 -19.34
C PRO A 135 -20.94 -10.19 -18.06
N PHE A 136 -19.64 -10.32 -17.78
CA PHE A 136 -19.02 -9.64 -16.63
C PHE A 136 -18.97 -8.14 -16.82
N VAL A 137 -18.50 -7.67 -17.98
CA VAL A 137 -18.43 -6.25 -18.31
C VAL A 137 -19.83 -5.62 -18.25
N SER A 138 -20.85 -6.29 -18.79
CA SER A 138 -22.23 -5.85 -18.66
C SER A 138 -22.68 -5.76 -17.19
N ALA A 139 -22.33 -6.75 -16.35
CA ALA A 139 -22.65 -6.73 -14.93
C ALA A 139 -21.97 -5.56 -14.19
N LEU A 140 -20.68 -5.29 -14.45
CA LEU A 140 -19.98 -4.15 -13.87
C LEU A 140 -20.68 -2.82 -14.22
N LYS A 141 -20.98 -2.61 -15.50
CA LYS A 141 -21.67 -1.40 -15.96
C LYS A 141 -23.04 -1.23 -15.29
N ASN A 142 -23.81 -2.31 -15.17
CA ASN A 142 -25.12 -2.28 -14.51
C ASN A 142 -25.04 -1.94 -13.01
N THR A 143 -23.91 -2.24 -12.36
CA THR A 143 -23.69 -1.90 -10.95
C THR A 143 -23.16 -0.48 -10.72
N GLY A 144 -22.73 0.21 -11.79
CA GLY A 144 -22.07 1.52 -11.75
C GLY A 144 -20.56 1.47 -11.47
N LEU A 145 -19.96 0.28 -11.49
CA LEU A 145 -18.52 0.11 -11.34
C LEU A 145 -17.80 0.50 -12.63
N LYS A 146 -16.63 1.13 -12.47
CA LYS A 146 -15.72 1.41 -13.58
C LYS A 146 -15.11 0.12 -14.12
N THR A 147 -15.02 0.02 -15.44
CA THR A 147 -14.60 -1.20 -16.15
C THR A 147 -13.11 -1.13 -16.48
N GLY A 148 -12.32 -1.97 -15.83
CA GLY A 148 -10.92 -2.21 -16.14
C GLY A 148 -10.71 -3.54 -16.84
N LEU A 149 -9.82 -3.59 -17.82
CA LEU A 149 -9.42 -4.80 -18.53
C LEU A 149 -7.91 -4.98 -18.40
N TYR A 150 -7.47 -6.14 -17.92
CA TYR A 150 -6.07 -6.53 -18.00
C TYR A 150 -5.77 -7.16 -19.36
N PHE A 151 -4.61 -6.83 -19.92
CA PHE A 151 -4.14 -7.38 -21.18
C PHE A 151 -2.64 -7.66 -21.15
N SER A 152 -2.26 -8.94 -21.29
CA SER A 152 -0.87 -9.33 -21.52
C SER A 152 -0.41 -8.97 -22.94
N LEU A 153 0.65 -8.17 -23.05
CA LEU A 153 1.35 -7.91 -24.31
C LEU A 153 2.02 -9.19 -24.84
N PRO A 154 2.78 -9.96 -24.02
CA PRO A 154 3.25 -11.28 -24.40
C PRO A 154 2.09 -12.25 -24.68
N ASP A 155 2.37 -13.19 -25.56
CA ASP A 155 1.52 -14.35 -25.81
C ASP A 155 2.43 -15.54 -26.09
N TRP A 156 2.88 -16.19 -25.01
CA TRP A 156 3.86 -17.26 -25.08
C TRP A 156 3.33 -18.51 -25.79
N SER A 157 2.03 -18.60 -26.07
CA SER A 157 1.44 -19.68 -26.87
C SER A 157 1.35 -19.34 -28.36
N HIS A 158 1.31 -18.05 -28.72
CA HIS A 158 1.04 -17.65 -30.09
C HIS A 158 2.24 -17.91 -31.02
N PRO A 159 2.05 -18.55 -32.20
CA PRO A 159 3.15 -18.86 -33.08
C PRO A 159 3.82 -17.62 -33.67
N TYR A 160 3.15 -16.47 -33.74
CA TYR A 160 3.81 -15.22 -34.18
C TYR A 160 4.65 -14.55 -33.10
N TYR A 161 4.58 -14.96 -31.83
CA TYR A 161 5.41 -14.37 -30.78
C TYR A 161 6.82 -14.98 -30.77
N ASP A 162 7.86 -14.18 -30.54
CA ASP A 162 9.24 -14.65 -30.61
C ASP A 162 9.63 -15.48 -29.38
N ILE A 163 9.17 -15.14 -28.18
CA ILE A 163 9.50 -15.86 -26.94
C ILE A 163 8.47 -16.97 -26.65
N ASN A 164 8.96 -18.17 -26.33
CA ASN A 164 8.12 -19.35 -26.02
C ASN A 164 8.17 -19.73 -24.54
N THR A 165 9.38 -19.82 -24.01
CA THR A 165 9.65 -20.10 -22.59
C THR A 165 10.83 -19.26 -22.15
N ARG A 166 11.10 -19.21 -20.84
CA ARG A 166 12.26 -18.50 -20.28
C ARG A 166 13.59 -18.86 -20.95
N THR A 167 13.72 -20.09 -21.46
CA THR A 167 14.95 -20.63 -22.05
C THR A 167 14.88 -20.84 -23.56
N LYS A 168 13.78 -20.43 -24.22
CA LYS A 168 13.56 -20.72 -25.64
C LYS A 168 12.87 -19.56 -26.36
N LYS A 169 13.61 -18.96 -27.30
CA LYS A 169 13.04 -18.16 -28.39
C LYS A 169 12.72 -19.03 -29.61
N ARG A 170 11.71 -18.62 -30.37
CA ARG A 170 11.30 -19.20 -31.67
C ARG A 170 12.11 -18.61 -32.82
N TYR A 171 12.44 -17.33 -32.74
CA TYR A 171 13.20 -16.57 -33.75
C TYR A 171 13.69 -15.24 -33.16
N GLU A 172 14.55 -14.53 -33.90
CA GLU A 172 14.93 -13.14 -33.58
C GLU A 172 14.16 -12.17 -34.48
N ILE A 173 13.58 -11.10 -33.93
CA ILE A 173 12.76 -10.13 -34.69
C ILE A 173 13.49 -9.61 -35.93
N LYS A 174 14.80 -9.34 -35.82
CA LYS A 174 15.64 -8.86 -36.93
C LYS A 174 15.71 -9.85 -38.10
N THR A 175 15.57 -11.15 -37.83
CA THR A 175 15.65 -12.22 -38.84
C THR A 175 14.30 -12.58 -39.45
N ASP A 176 13.20 -12.31 -38.76
CA ASP A 176 11.83 -12.52 -39.26
C ASP A 176 10.88 -11.37 -38.84
N PRO A 177 11.10 -10.15 -39.39
CA PRO A 177 10.30 -8.98 -39.02
C PRO A 177 8.85 -9.09 -39.49
N LYS A 178 8.57 -9.90 -40.52
CA LYS A 178 7.21 -10.12 -41.04
C LYS A 178 6.37 -10.91 -40.04
N ARG A 179 6.95 -11.95 -39.42
CA ARG A 179 6.27 -12.71 -38.37
C ARG A 179 6.00 -11.84 -37.15
N TRP A 180 6.96 -11.02 -36.72
CA TRP A 180 6.74 -10.04 -35.66
C TRP A 180 5.62 -9.06 -36.00
N GLN A 181 5.63 -8.47 -37.20
CA GLN A 181 4.56 -7.56 -37.62
C GLN A 181 3.18 -8.25 -37.63
N SER A 182 3.12 -9.54 -37.94
CA SER A 182 1.89 -10.34 -37.83
C SER A 182 1.43 -10.48 -36.38
N PHE A 183 2.36 -10.59 -35.42
CA PHE A 183 2.05 -10.55 -33.98
C PHE A 183 1.51 -9.19 -33.56
N ILE A 184 2.12 -8.10 -34.02
CA ILE A 184 1.65 -6.74 -33.73
C ILE A 184 0.20 -6.56 -34.22
N SER A 185 -0.07 -6.95 -35.47
CA SER A 185 -1.43 -6.90 -36.02
C SER A 185 -2.41 -7.80 -35.26
N TYR A 186 -1.96 -8.96 -34.74
CA TYR A 186 -2.77 -9.85 -33.92
C TYR A 186 -3.22 -9.19 -32.61
N TYR A 187 -2.29 -8.71 -31.77
CA TYR A 187 -2.69 -8.18 -30.46
C TYR A 187 -3.38 -6.82 -30.59
N GLN A 188 -3.01 -5.97 -31.56
CA GLN A 188 -3.72 -4.71 -31.80
C GLN A 188 -5.15 -4.94 -32.29
N LYS A 189 -5.40 -6.01 -33.07
CA LYS A 189 -6.76 -6.43 -33.42
C LYS A 189 -7.54 -6.85 -32.17
N GLN A 190 -6.93 -7.61 -31.26
CA GLN A 190 -7.57 -7.95 -29.97
C GLN A 190 -7.92 -6.71 -29.16
N LEU A 191 -7.01 -5.74 -29.03
CA LEU A 191 -7.28 -4.48 -28.33
C LEU A 191 -8.39 -3.68 -29.01
N ASN A 192 -8.43 -3.64 -30.34
CA ASN A 192 -9.52 -3.00 -31.08
C ASN A 192 -10.88 -3.66 -30.80
N GLU A 193 -10.92 -5.00 -30.77
CA GLU A 193 -12.12 -5.75 -30.38
C GLU A 193 -12.55 -5.40 -28.95
N LEU A 194 -11.65 -5.46 -27.98
CA LEU A 194 -11.94 -5.11 -26.57
C LEU A 194 -12.45 -3.66 -26.43
N SER A 195 -11.77 -2.69 -27.06
CA SER A 195 -12.16 -1.29 -27.02
C SER A 195 -13.51 -1.04 -27.68
N SER A 196 -13.77 -1.64 -28.84
CA SER A 196 -15.03 -1.47 -29.57
C SER A 196 -16.23 -2.12 -28.87
N LEU A 197 -16.04 -3.31 -28.30
CA LEU A 197 -17.10 -4.06 -27.62
C LEU A 197 -17.42 -3.49 -26.24
N TYR A 198 -16.39 -3.04 -25.51
CA TYR A 198 -16.54 -2.76 -24.09
C TYR A 198 -16.30 -1.32 -23.70
N ASN A 199 -15.64 -0.50 -24.51
CA ASN A 199 -15.28 0.89 -24.20
C ASN A 199 -14.80 1.06 -22.73
N PRO A 200 -13.73 0.37 -22.33
CA PRO A 200 -13.30 0.31 -20.93
C PRO A 200 -12.81 1.66 -20.40
N ASP A 201 -12.96 1.88 -19.10
CA ASP A 201 -12.44 3.06 -18.40
C ASP A 201 -10.92 2.97 -18.18
N LEU A 202 -10.39 1.75 -18.01
CA LEU A 202 -9.00 1.46 -17.70
C LEU A 202 -8.48 0.24 -18.48
N LEU A 203 -7.27 0.34 -19.03
CA LEU A 203 -6.51 -0.79 -19.57
C LEU A 203 -5.25 -1.00 -18.70
N TRP A 204 -5.12 -2.21 -18.19
CA TRP A 204 -4.01 -2.63 -17.34
C TRP A 204 -3.13 -3.57 -18.17
N PHE A 205 -2.07 -3.03 -18.77
CA PHE A 205 -1.12 -3.82 -19.55
C PHE A 205 -0.14 -4.57 -18.67
N ASP A 206 0.44 -5.64 -19.21
CA ASP A 206 1.49 -6.39 -18.55
C ASP A 206 2.44 -7.01 -19.56
N GLY A 207 3.67 -7.29 -19.13
CA GLY A 207 4.69 -7.92 -19.97
C GLY A 207 5.42 -6.98 -20.91
N ASP A 208 5.42 -5.68 -20.66
CA ASP A 208 6.14 -4.72 -21.51
C ASP A 208 7.66 -4.89 -21.47
N TRP A 209 8.21 -5.52 -20.42
CA TRP A 209 9.65 -5.75 -20.23
C TRP A 209 10.32 -6.64 -21.29
N GLU A 210 9.57 -7.43 -22.07
CA GLU A 210 10.18 -8.35 -23.07
C GLU A 210 10.67 -7.63 -24.34
N HIS A 211 10.16 -6.43 -24.65
CA HIS A 211 10.50 -5.67 -25.86
C HIS A 211 10.50 -4.16 -25.65
N THR A 212 11.12 -3.41 -26.57
CA THR A 212 11.12 -1.95 -26.48
C THR A 212 9.77 -1.35 -26.89
N SER A 213 9.57 -0.06 -26.56
CA SER A 213 8.36 0.68 -26.97
C SER A 213 8.15 0.71 -28.48
N GLU A 214 9.24 0.76 -29.25
CA GLU A 214 9.24 0.76 -30.70
C GLU A 214 8.86 -0.61 -31.26
N GLU A 215 9.45 -1.68 -30.70
CA GLU A 215 9.11 -3.06 -31.08
C GLU A 215 7.64 -3.35 -30.79
N TRP A 216 7.13 -2.87 -29.64
CA TRP A 216 5.73 -2.96 -29.26
C TRP A 216 4.79 -2.06 -30.03
N GLN A 217 5.26 -1.10 -30.85
CA GLN A 217 4.39 -0.09 -31.47
C GLN A 217 3.40 0.51 -30.45
N ALA A 218 3.94 0.87 -29.28
CA ALA A 218 3.15 1.37 -28.15
C ALA A 218 2.39 2.68 -28.48
N PRO A 219 2.96 3.65 -29.22
CA PRO A 219 2.22 4.85 -29.64
C PRO A 219 1.00 4.53 -30.52
N GLU A 220 1.13 3.60 -31.46
CA GLU A 220 0.04 3.14 -32.34
C GLU A 220 -1.05 2.45 -31.53
N THR A 221 -0.64 1.61 -30.58
CA THR A 221 -1.53 0.95 -29.64
C THR A 221 -2.33 1.96 -28.82
N LEU A 222 -1.67 2.98 -28.27
CA LEU A 222 -2.34 4.04 -27.50
C LEU A 222 -3.33 4.84 -28.36
N ASN A 223 -2.96 5.17 -29.60
CA ASN A 223 -3.83 5.90 -30.53
C ASN A 223 -5.08 5.09 -30.88
N LEU A 224 -4.93 3.79 -31.07
CA LEU A 224 -6.05 2.87 -31.31
C LEU A 224 -7.02 2.87 -30.11
N LEU A 225 -6.51 2.76 -28.90
CA LEU A 225 -7.34 2.79 -27.69
C LEU A 225 -8.09 4.12 -27.54
N LYS A 226 -7.39 5.25 -27.75
CA LYS A 226 -7.94 6.61 -27.65
C LYS A 226 -9.02 6.92 -28.68
N LYS A 227 -9.05 6.21 -29.81
CA LYS A 227 -10.12 6.32 -30.82
C LYS A 227 -11.49 5.95 -30.24
N TYR A 228 -11.54 5.00 -29.31
CA TYR A 228 -12.77 4.53 -28.69
C TYR A 228 -13.09 5.29 -27.39
N ASN A 229 -12.08 5.44 -26.54
CA ASN A 229 -12.19 6.21 -25.30
C ASN A 229 -11.01 7.19 -25.19
N PRO A 230 -11.18 8.48 -25.51
CA PRO A 230 -10.11 9.48 -25.42
C PRO A 230 -9.59 9.67 -23.98
N ASP A 231 -10.41 9.33 -22.99
CA ASP A 231 -10.14 9.46 -21.56
C ASP A 231 -9.70 8.14 -20.91
N ILE A 232 -9.37 7.11 -21.71
CA ILE A 232 -8.90 5.83 -21.19
C ILE A 232 -7.66 6.00 -20.29
N ILE A 233 -7.69 5.33 -19.14
CA ILE A 233 -6.57 5.27 -18.20
C ILE A 233 -5.71 4.06 -18.51
N ILE A 234 -4.40 4.27 -18.64
CA ILE A 234 -3.40 3.23 -18.93
C ILE A 234 -2.44 3.12 -17.74
N ASN A 235 -2.11 1.91 -17.30
CA ASN A 235 -1.08 1.72 -16.27
C ASN A 235 0.34 1.98 -16.81
N SER A 236 1.34 1.99 -15.92
CA SER A 236 2.75 2.20 -16.29
C SER A 236 3.38 1.14 -17.20
N ARG A 237 2.64 0.09 -17.60
CA ARG A 237 3.17 -1.07 -18.34
C ARG A 237 2.77 -1.08 -19.82
N LEU A 238 2.57 0.11 -20.39
CA LEU A 238 2.63 0.34 -21.83
C LEU A 238 3.85 1.23 -22.11
N THR A 239 5.01 0.78 -21.64
CA THR A 239 6.29 1.50 -21.71
C THR A 239 6.20 2.91 -21.10
N THR A 240 6.53 3.95 -21.84
CA THR A 240 6.52 5.35 -21.38
C THR A 240 5.14 6.02 -21.44
N HIS A 241 4.08 5.28 -21.75
CA HIS A 241 2.74 5.82 -22.05
C HIS A 241 1.71 5.67 -20.92
N GLY A 242 2.13 5.25 -19.72
CA GLY A 242 1.23 5.07 -18.59
C GLY A 242 0.85 6.36 -17.85
N ASP A 243 -0.35 6.36 -17.27
CA ASP A 243 -0.92 7.46 -16.49
C ASP A 243 -0.66 7.36 -14.97
N TYR A 244 -0.31 6.17 -14.47
CA TYR A 244 -0.08 5.90 -13.05
C TYR A 244 0.93 4.77 -12.83
N GLU A 245 1.62 4.78 -11.68
CA GLU A 245 2.57 3.73 -11.29
C GLU A 245 1.89 2.49 -10.70
N THR A 246 2.48 1.31 -10.87
CA THR A 246 1.93 0.01 -10.42
C THR A 246 2.90 -0.76 -9.51
N PRO A 247 3.17 -0.29 -8.26
CA PRO A 247 3.84 -1.13 -7.28
C PRO A 247 3.07 -2.44 -7.09
N GLU A 248 3.80 -3.56 -7.03
CA GLU A 248 3.21 -4.90 -7.01
C GLU A 248 3.72 -5.69 -5.80
N GLN A 249 2.80 -6.29 -5.03
CA GLN A 249 3.00 -7.08 -3.79
C GLN A 249 3.66 -6.33 -2.62
N GLY A 250 4.77 -5.63 -2.86
CA GLY A 250 5.46 -4.85 -1.85
C GLY A 250 4.73 -3.54 -1.56
N ALA A 251 3.99 -3.46 -0.46
CA ALA A 251 3.45 -2.19 0.00
C ALA A 251 4.59 -1.17 0.16
N PRO A 252 4.55 -0.01 -0.54
CA PRO A 252 5.62 0.96 -0.44
C PRO A 252 5.85 1.40 1.00
N VAL A 253 7.12 1.60 1.36
CA VAL A 253 7.49 2.25 2.63
C VAL A 253 7.31 3.76 2.51
N ILE A 254 7.64 4.32 1.34
CA ILE A 254 7.47 5.73 1.02
C ILE A 254 6.45 5.83 -0.10
N ALA A 255 5.62 6.87 -0.05
CA ALA A 255 4.71 7.18 -1.15
C ALA A 255 5.48 7.27 -2.49
N PRO A 256 4.99 6.59 -3.55
CA PRO A 256 5.47 6.82 -4.91
C PRO A 256 5.48 8.31 -5.27
N GLN A 257 6.44 8.72 -6.09
CA GLN A 257 6.65 10.14 -6.43
C GLN A 257 5.58 10.69 -7.40
N THR A 258 4.88 9.80 -8.10
CA THR A 258 3.81 10.20 -9.02
C THR A 258 2.52 10.49 -8.26
N PRO A 259 1.71 11.46 -8.74
CA PRO A 259 0.44 11.80 -8.09
C PRO A 259 -0.60 10.68 -8.17
N TYR A 260 -0.41 9.71 -9.06
CA TYR A 260 -1.28 8.55 -9.24
C TYR A 260 -0.46 7.28 -9.21
N TRP A 261 -0.88 6.33 -8.39
CA TRP A 261 -0.31 5.00 -8.28
C TRP A 261 -1.33 4.02 -7.69
N GLU A 262 -1.13 2.74 -7.96
CA GLU A 262 -2.01 1.66 -7.52
C GLU A 262 -1.19 0.46 -7.06
N LEU A 263 -1.39 0.03 -5.81
CA LEU A 263 -0.84 -1.22 -5.31
C LEU A 263 -1.72 -2.39 -5.76
N CYS A 264 -1.22 -3.22 -6.66
CA CYS A 264 -1.83 -4.51 -6.94
C CYS A 264 -1.35 -5.54 -5.91
N TYR A 265 -2.31 -6.25 -5.29
CA TYR A 265 -2.07 -6.97 -4.04
C TYR A 265 -2.90 -8.25 -3.93
N THR A 266 -2.26 -9.40 -3.76
CA THR A 266 -2.95 -10.69 -3.58
C THR A 266 -3.44 -10.90 -2.16
N MET A 267 -4.49 -11.70 -1.99
CA MET A 267 -4.98 -12.09 -0.67
C MET A 267 -4.11 -13.17 -0.02
N ASN A 268 -3.56 -14.08 -0.82
CA ASN A 268 -2.56 -15.08 -0.43
C ASN A 268 -1.25 -14.81 -1.21
N ASP A 269 -0.47 -15.82 -1.56
CA ASP A 269 0.80 -15.68 -2.31
C ASP A 269 0.62 -15.91 -3.83
N SER A 270 -0.62 -16.01 -4.32
CA SER A 270 -0.96 -16.34 -5.70
C SER A 270 -1.95 -15.34 -6.31
N TRP A 271 -1.81 -15.02 -7.60
CA TRP A 271 -2.82 -14.27 -8.37
C TRP A 271 -3.94 -15.20 -8.84
N GLY A 272 -3.60 -16.25 -9.60
CA GLY A 272 -4.55 -17.28 -9.98
C GLY A 272 -4.98 -18.16 -8.80
N TYR A 273 -6.10 -18.87 -8.95
CA TYR A 273 -6.54 -19.88 -7.98
C TYR A 273 -5.46 -20.95 -7.77
N GLN A 274 -4.95 -21.08 -6.55
CA GLN A 274 -4.07 -22.18 -6.13
C GLN A 274 -4.63 -22.84 -4.85
N PRO A 275 -5.16 -24.08 -4.92
CA PRO A 275 -5.87 -24.73 -3.80
C PRO A 275 -4.98 -25.04 -2.59
N TYR A 276 -3.66 -25.11 -2.79
CA TYR A 276 -2.70 -25.43 -1.73
C TYR A 276 -2.06 -24.18 -1.11
N ASP A 277 -2.25 -23.01 -1.71
CA ASP A 277 -1.82 -21.74 -1.12
C ASP A 277 -2.84 -21.27 -0.07
N ASN A 278 -2.55 -21.63 1.17
CA ASN A 278 -3.35 -21.31 2.34
C ASN A 278 -2.83 -20.08 3.11
N ASN A 279 -1.79 -19.40 2.60
CA ASN A 279 -1.16 -18.28 3.29
C ASN A 279 -1.94 -16.96 3.12
N TYR A 280 -3.23 -17.01 3.45
CA TYR A 280 -4.11 -15.85 3.36
C TYR A 280 -3.75 -14.80 4.42
N LYS A 281 -3.67 -13.55 3.97
CA LYS A 281 -3.70 -12.36 4.81
C LYS A 281 -5.08 -12.30 5.48
N THR A 282 -5.12 -11.85 6.73
CA THR A 282 -6.38 -11.69 7.45
C THR A 282 -7.13 -10.45 6.95
N PRO A 283 -8.47 -10.34 7.14
CA PRO A 283 -9.20 -9.12 6.83
C PRO A 283 -8.60 -7.87 7.49
N ASN A 284 -8.13 -7.99 8.74
CA ASN A 284 -7.43 -6.93 9.46
C ASN A 284 -6.19 -6.43 8.70
N MET A 285 -5.35 -7.36 8.22
CA MET A 285 -4.14 -7.01 7.45
C MET A 285 -4.51 -6.27 6.16
N ILE A 286 -5.55 -6.71 5.44
CA ILE A 286 -6.01 -6.05 4.20
C ILE A 286 -6.51 -4.62 4.49
N VAL A 287 -7.32 -4.42 5.54
CA VAL A 287 -7.80 -3.09 5.92
C VAL A 287 -6.64 -2.16 6.35
N ARG A 288 -5.65 -2.68 7.08
CA ARG A 288 -4.46 -1.91 7.48
C ARG A 288 -3.56 -1.55 6.29
N THR A 289 -3.38 -2.47 5.34
CA THR A 289 -2.71 -2.18 4.06
C THR A 289 -3.50 -1.13 3.28
N PHE A 290 -4.83 -1.18 3.30
CA PHE A 290 -5.64 -0.18 2.63
C PHE A 290 -5.48 1.21 3.28
N ALA A 291 -5.47 1.30 4.61
CA ALA A 291 -5.20 2.55 5.32
C ALA A 291 -3.78 3.12 5.01
N ASP A 292 -2.78 2.25 4.86
CA ASP A 292 -1.44 2.63 4.38
C ASP A 292 -1.50 3.28 3.00
N VAL A 293 -2.15 2.60 2.05
CA VAL A 293 -2.27 3.07 0.66
C VAL A 293 -3.00 4.40 0.58
N ILE A 294 -4.11 4.56 1.32
CA ILE A 294 -4.84 5.83 1.39
C ILE A 294 -3.94 6.94 1.97
N SER A 295 -3.20 6.64 3.04
CA SER A 295 -2.30 7.62 3.69
C SER A 295 -1.18 8.10 2.77
N MET A 296 -0.74 7.24 1.85
CA MET A 296 0.23 7.55 0.81
C MET A 296 -0.42 8.05 -0.50
N GLY A 297 -1.73 8.30 -0.51
CA GLY A 297 -2.47 8.90 -1.62
C GLY A 297 -2.84 7.97 -2.78
N GLY A 298 -2.55 6.66 -2.67
CA GLY A 298 -2.74 5.69 -3.76
C GLY A 298 -4.10 5.00 -3.80
N ASN A 299 -4.20 4.06 -4.72
CA ASN A 299 -5.29 3.10 -4.83
C ASN A 299 -4.82 1.68 -4.46
N LEU A 300 -5.69 0.89 -3.84
CA LEU A 300 -5.48 -0.54 -3.61
C LEU A 300 -6.30 -1.32 -4.64
N LEU A 301 -5.64 -2.19 -5.39
CA LEU A 301 -6.25 -3.16 -6.29
C LEU A 301 -6.04 -4.56 -5.71
N VAL A 302 -7.03 -5.02 -4.94
CA VAL A 302 -6.95 -6.31 -4.23
C VAL A 302 -7.44 -7.44 -5.13
N ASP A 303 -6.65 -8.51 -5.25
CA ASP A 303 -6.91 -9.59 -6.20
C ASP A 303 -7.81 -10.71 -5.64
N ILE A 304 -8.59 -11.30 -6.54
CA ILE A 304 -9.25 -12.59 -6.36
C ILE A 304 -8.87 -13.56 -7.49
N GLY A 305 -8.75 -14.83 -7.14
CA GLY A 305 -8.50 -15.94 -8.05
C GLY A 305 -9.66 -16.94 -8.04
N PRO A 306 -10.66 -16.80 -8.93
CA PRO A 306 -11.80 -17.72 -9.00
C PRO A 306 -11.42 -19.12 -9.49
N GLN A 307 -12.19 -20.12 -9.09
CA GLN A 307 -12.07 -21.50 -9.56
C GLN A 307 -12.52 -21.65 -11.02
N SER A 308 -12.10 -22.72 -11.69
CA SER A 308 -12.44 -22.97 -13.11
C SER A 308 -13.94 -23.13 -13.40
N ASP A 309 -14.75 -23.45 -12.39
CA ASP A 309 -16.21 -23.48 -12.49
C ASP A 309 -16.85 -22.09 -12.36
N GLY A 310 -16.09 -21.06 -11.97
CA GLY A 310 -16.54 -19.69 -11.78
C GLY A 310 -17.01 -19.36 -10.35
N THR A 311 -16.77 -20.24 -9.37
CA THR A 311 -16.95 -19.91 -7.94
C THR A 311 -15.74 -19.18 -7.39
N ILE A 312 -15.98 -18.19 -6.52
CA ILE A 312 -14.91 -17.49 -5.79
C ILE A 312 -14.63 -18.26 -4.50
N PRO A 313 -13.36 -18.58 -4.17
CA PRO A 313 -13.01 -19.23 -2.90
C PRO A 313 -13.58 -18.51 -1.67
N GLN A 314 -14.09 -19.28 -0.71
CA GLN A 314 -14.80 -18.75 0.46
C GLN A 314 -13.96 -17.75 1.28
N LYS A 315 -12.66 -17.98 1.44
CA LYS A 315 -11.72 -17.05 2.10
C LYS A 315 -11.67 -15.69 1.42
N GLN A 316 -11.68 -15.66 0.08
CA GLN A 316 -11.67 -14.41 -0.70
C GLN A 316 -13.01 -13.67 -0.54
N VAL A 317 -14.14 -14.40 -0.52
CA VAL A 317 -15.46 -13.82 -0.22
C VAL A 317 -15.51 -13.21 1.18
N GLU A 318 -14.97 -13.89 2.19
CA GLU A 318 -14.92 -13.39 3.57
C GLU A 318 -14.10 -12.11 3.71
N ILE A 319 -12.96 -12.02 3.01
CA ILE A 319 -12.13 -10.80 2.97
C ILE A 319 -12.88 -9.66 2.30
N LEU A 320 -13.50 -9.88 1.13
CA LEU A 320 -14.27 -8.84 0.43
C LEU A 320 -15.47 -8.35 1.26
N LYS A 321 -16.17 -9.25 1.96
CA LYS A 321 -17.28 -8.87 2.85
C LYS A 321 -16.82 -8.09 4.07
N ASN A 322 -15.67 -8.45 4.67
CA ASN A 322 -15.10 -7.66 5.76
C ASN A 322 -14.61 -6.28 5.29
N LEU A 323 -14.06 -6.19 4.07
CA LEU A 323 -13.83 -4.90 3.43
C LEU A 323 -15.15 -4.12 3.31
N GLY A 324 -16.22 -4.73 2.81
CA GLY A 324 -17.54 -4.10 2.72
C GLY A 324 -18.08 -3.56 4.05
N ARG A 325 -17.94 -4.35 5.13
CA ARG A 325 -18.25 -3.92 6.51
C ARG A 325 -17.47 -2.65 6.90
N TRP A 326 -16.15 -2.64 6.68
CA TRP A 326 -15.32 -1.51 7.07
C TRP A 326 -15.50 -0.29 6.16
N THR A 327 -15.55 -0.48 4.85
CA THR A 327 -15.69 0.60 3.86
C THR A 327 -17.04 1.27 3.93
N SER A 328 -18.11 0.53 4.23
CA SER A 328 -19.46 1.09 4.37
C SER A 328 -19.57 2.07 5.54
N LYS A 329 -18.86 1.78 6.64
CA LYS A 329 -18.77 2.64 7.84
C LYS A 329 -17.89 3.87 7.62
N ASN A 330 -16.79 3.73 6.87
CA ASN A 330 -15.71 4.72 6.79
C ASN A 330 -15.61 5.44 5.43
N LYS A 331 -16.66 5.42 4.60
CA LYS A 331 -16.66 5.97 3.22
C LYS A 331 -16.00 7.34 3.08
N LYS A 332 -16.25 8.26 4.04
CA LYS A 332 -15.75 9.64 4.02
C LYS A 332 -14.23 9.74 4.17
N ALA A 333 -13.61 8.82 4.90
CA ALA A 333 -12.17 8.76 5.08
C ALA A 333 -11.47 8.02 3.92
N ILE A 334 -12.22 7.24 3.16
CA ILE A 334 -11.67 6.47 2.04
C ILE A 334 -11.76 7.29 0.78
N TYR A 335 -12.98 7.50 0.27
CA TYR A 335 -13.19 8.06 -1.06
C TYR A 335 -12.99 9.58 -1.04
N GLU A 336 -12.53 10.11 -2.17
CA GLU A 336 -12.24 11.55 -2.31
C GLU A 336 -11.28 12.10 -1.24
N THR A 337 -10.26 11.31 -0.88
CA THR A 337 -9.17 11.72 0.00
C THR A 337 -7.85 11.89 -0.73
N ASP A 338 -6.94 12.63 -0.11
CA ASP A 338 -5.55 12.82 -0.50
C ASP A 338 -4.63 12.26 0.61
N HIS A 339 -3.32 12.26 0.35
CA HIS A 339 -2.30 11.83 1.29
C HIS A 339 -2.43 12.49 2.67
N GLY A 340 -1.92 11.78 3.67
CA GLY A 340 -1.92 12.19 5.07
C GLY A 340 -1.00 13.36 5.39
N ILE A 341 -1.02 13.72 6.67
CA ILE A 341 -0.05 14.64 7.24
C ILE A 341 1.26 13.89 7.58
N PRO A 342 2.40 14.60 7.64
CA PRO A 342 3.68 13.98 7.96
C PRO A 342 3.70 13.28 9.32
N PHE A 343 4.55 12.25 9.44
CA PHE A 343 4.71 11.44 10.66
C PHE A 343 5.14 12.27 11.88
N GLU A 344 5.93 13.34 11.68
CA GLU A 344 6.29 14.25 12.76
C GLU A 344 5.06 14.94 13.37
N ASN A 345 4.00 15.19 12.58
CA ASN A 345 2.77 15.80 13.05
C ASN A 345 1.82 14.77 13.68
N TYR A 346 1.86 13.52 13.25
CA TYR A 346 1.02 12.45 13.80
C TYR A 346 1.72 11.09 13.68
N LYS A 347 1.92 10.41 14.82
CA LYS A 347 2.64 9.12 14.93
C LYS A 347 1.79 7.94 14.46
N GLY A 348 1.21 8.04 13.26
CA GLY A 348 0.35 7.03 12.67
C GLY A 348 -0.12 7.40 11.27
N LYS A 349 -1.10 6.66 10.78
CA LYS A 349 -1.62 6.79 9.42
C LYS A 349 -2.76 7.81 9.35
N SER A 350 -2.73 8.72 8.37
CA SER A 350 -3.76 9.74 8.22
C SER A 350 -4.09 10.04 6.77
N ALA A 351 -5.22 10.70 6.52
CA ALA A 351 -5.61 11.19 5.20
C ALA A 351 -6.35 12.53 5.30
N LEU A 352 -6.22 13.38 4.29
CA LEU A 352 -7.00 14.61 4.18
C LEU A 352 -8.16 14.41 3.21
N SER A 353 -9.31 15.03 3.46
CA SER A 353 -10.36 15.12 2.43
C SER A 353 -9.86 15.93 1.22
N SER A 354 -10.47 15.74 0.05
CA SER A 354 -10.14 16.55 -1.14
C SER A 354 -10.33 18.06 -0.91
N SER A 355 -11.30 18.44 -0.07
CA SER A 355 -11.52 19.83 0.35
C SER A 355 -10.50 20.32 1.38
N LYS A 356 -9.68 19.42 1.93
CA LYS A 356 -8.74 19.62 3.04
C LYS A 356 -9.41 20.12 4.32
N LYS A 357 -10.73 19.99 4.45
CA LYS A 357 -11.50 20.41 5.64
C LYS A 357 -11.75 19.28 6.63
N SER A 358 -11.31 18.06 6.32
CA SER A 358 -11.32 16.93 7.25
C SER A 358 -9.94 16.28 7.25
N LEU A 359 -9.41 16.02 8.44
CA LEU A 359 -8.27 15.13 8.67
C LEU A 359 -8.80 13.84 9.30
N PHE A 360 -8.47 12.70 8.71
CA PHE A 360 -8.83 11.38 9.19
C PHE A 360 -7.60 10.71 9.79
N LEU A 361 -7.73 10.19 11.01
CA LEU A 361 -6.71 9.39 11.69
C LEU A 361 -7.14 7.93 11.67
N TYR A 362 -6.27 7.05 11.21
CA TYR A 362 -6.46 5.60 11.24
C TYR A 362 -5.76 5.02 12.47
N LEU A 363 -6.55 4.48 13.40
CA LEU A 363 -6.06 3.87 14.64
C LEU A 363 -6.08 2.35 14.49
N GLU A 364 -4.91 1.73 14.58
CA GLU A 364 -4.72 0.28 14.45
C GLU A 364 -4.79 -0.43 15.83
N GLU A 365 -4.94 0.36 16.89
CA GLU A 365 -4.90 -0.01 18.28
C GLU A 365 -6.00 0.69 19.08
N ALA A 366 -6.50 0.02 20.12
CA ALA A 366 -7.33 0.61 21.15
C ALA A 366 -6.45 1.31 22.19
N LYS A 367 -6.60 2.63 22.33
CA LYS A 367 -5.76 3.46 23.21
C LYS A 367 -6.53 4.61 23.87
N ASP A 368 -5.97 5.15 24.94
CA ASP A 368 -6.64 6.16 25.77
C ASP A 368 -6.63 7.55 25.14
N PHE A 369 -5.64 7.86 24.32
CA PHE A 369 -5.49 9.15 23.65
C PHE A 369 -4.64 9.06 22.39
N THR A 370 -4.61 10.13 21.60
CA THR A 370 -3.60 10.34 20.55
C THR A 370 -3.24 11.82 20.44
N LYS A 371 -2.02 12.13 19.98
CA LYS A 371 -1.55 13.51 19.80
C LYS A 371 -1.40 13.91 18.33
N ILE A 372 -1.69 15.18 18.03
CA ILE A 372 -1.30 15.84 16.78
C ILE A 372 -0.46 17.06 17.13
N TYR A 373 0.72 17.16 16.53
CA TYR A 373 1.72 18.17 16.84
C TYR A 373 1.74 19.31 15.83
N GLY A 374 1.98 20.53 16.34
CA GLY A 374 2.17 21.72 15.52
C GLY A 374 0.93 22.17 14.75
N LEU A 375 -0.27 21.73 15.13
CA LEU A 375 -1.53 22.05 14.48
C LEU A 375 -1.96 23.47 14.87
N ALA A 376 -1.76 24.45 13.99
CA ALA A 376 -2.11 25.85 14.25
C ALA A 376 -3.63 26.11 14.20
N THR A 377 -4.34 25.38 13.35
CA THR A 377 -5.79 25.50 13.16
C THR A 377 -6.53 24.61 14.15
N MET A 378 -7.37 25.18 15.00
CA MET A 378 -8.22 24.39 15.90
C MET A 378 -9.31 23.64 15.10
N PRO A 379 -9.54 22.34 15.34
CA PRO A 379 -10.69 21.64 14.75
C PRO A 379 -12.02 22.20 15.30
N SER A 380 -13.04 22.28 14.44
CA SER A 380 -14.41 22.63 14.86
C SER A 380 -15.16 21.44 15.46
N ALA A 381 -14.76 20.21 15.12
CA ALA A 381 -15.27 18.98 15.74
C ALA A 381 -14.27 17.84 15.65
N VAL A 382 -14.36 16.90 16.59
CA VAL A 382 -13.64 15.62 16.57
C VAL A 382 -14.65 14.50 16.81
N LYS A 383 -14.67 13.47 15.96
CA LYS A 383 -15.65 12.37 16.05
C LYS A 383 -15.09 11.04 15.54
N VAL A 384 -15.67 9.93 15.99
CA VAL A 384 -15.39 8.60 15.44
C VAL A 384 -16.36 8.33 14.28
N LEU A 385 -15.83 7.96 13.11
CA LEU A 385 -16.70 7.66 11.97
C LEU A 385 -17.51 6.38 12.21
N GLY A 386 -18.81 6.46 11.95
CA GLY A 386 -19.75 5.35 12.12
C GLY A 386 -20.07 5.01 13.58
N ASP A 387 -19.79 5.92 14.51
CA ASP A 387 -20.26 5.86 15.90
C ASP A 387 -20.69 7.25 16.37
N ASP A 388 -21.94 7.61 16.09
CA ASP A 388 -22.50 8.93 16.44
C ASP A 388 -22.68 9.12 17.96
N GLN A 389 -22.51 8.07 18.76
CA GLN A 389 -22.59 8.11 20.22
C GLN A 389 -21.22 8.23 20.88
N ALA A 390 -20.13 8.15 20.11
CA ALA A 390 -18.77 8.26 20.64
C ALA A 390 -18.54 9.65 21.25
N ILE A 391 -18.19 9.67 22.54
CA ILE A 391 -17.78 10.89 23.24
C ILE A 391 -16.28 11.04 23.07
N VAL A 392 -15.87 12.03 22.27
CA VAL A 392 -14.45 12.36 22.03
C VAL A 392 -14.17 13.76 22.55
N ASN A 393 -13.40 13.84 23.62
CA ASN A 393 -12.90 15.11 24.16
C ASN A 393 -11.50 15.38 23.62
N PHE A 394 -11.07 16.64 23.61
CA PHE A 394 -9.70 16.98 23.27
C PHE A 394 -9.19 18.18 24.08
N ASP A 395 -7.89 18.19 24.33
CA ASP A 395 -7.17 19.32 24.89
C ASP A 395 -6.25 19.92 23.84
N TYR A 396 -6.05 21.23 23.89
CA TYR A 396 -5.16 21.94 22.97
C TYR A 396 -4.25 22.89 23.75
N ASN A 397 -2.94 22.63 23.72
CA ASN A 397 -1.97 23.34 24.55
C ASN A 397 -1.39 24.59 23.84
N LYS A 398 -0.52 25.31 24.55
CA LYS A 398 0.12 26.54 24.05
C LYS A 398 1.10 26.26 22.91
N GLU A 399 1.69 25.06 22.94
CA GLU A 399 2.64 24.51 21.97
C GLU A 399 1.97 24.00 20.70
N LYS A 400 0.64 24.13 20.60
CA LYS A 400 -0.16 23.79 19.41
C LYS A 400 -0.24 22.28 19.19
N THR A 401 -0.14 21.52 20.28
CA THR A 401 -0.40 20.09 20.35
C THR A 401 -1.86 19.87 20.73
N LEU A 402 -2.56 19.09 19.91
CA LEU A 402 -3.90 18.60 20.17
C LEU A 402 -3.81 17.19 20.76
N THR A 403 -4.33 16.97 21.97
CA THR A 403 -4.48 15.65 22.57
C THR A 403 -5.94 15.23 22.49
N ILE A 404 -6.24 14.17 21.76
CA ILE A 404 -7.60 13.62 21.60
C ILE A 404 -7.76 12.48 22.59
N HIS A 405 -8.78 12.52 23.43
CA HIS A 405 -9.09 11.50 24.43
C HIS A 405 -10.08 10.47 23.90
N LEU A 406 -9.68 9.20 24.00
CA LEU A 406 -10.33 8.05 23.36
C LEU A 406 -10.72 6.95 24.37
N SER A 407 -10.52 7.16 25.67
CA SER A 407 -10.79 6.16 26.72
C SER A 407 -12.24 5.66 26.79
N LYS A 408 -13.20 6.36 26.17
CA LYS A 408 -14.61 5.98 26.08
C LYS A 408 -15.05 5.55 24.68
N VAL A 409 -14.12 5.45 23.74
CA VAL A 409 -14.41 5.08 22.34
C VAL A 409 -14.51 3.56 22.20
N LYS A 410 -15.51 3.11 21.45
CA LYS A 410 -15.57 1.72 21.00
C LYS A 410 -14.74 1.56 19.72
N PHE A 411 -13.60 0.88 19.84
CA PHE A 411 -12.71 0.63 18.72
C PHE A 411 -13.30 -0.42 17.76
N ASP A 412 -13.08 -0.20 16.47
CA ASP A 412 -13.35 -1.17 15.40
C ASP A 412 -12.34 -2.32 15.46
N GLN A 413 -12.79 -3.53 15.09
CA GLN A 413 -11.95 -4.73 15.10
C GLN A 413 -10.75 -4.67 14.14
N ASP A 414 -10.82 -3.82 13.11
CA ASP A 414 -9.76 -3.71 12.11
C ASP A 414 -8.99 -2.39 12.28
N VAL A 415 -9.65 -1.28 11.97
CA VAL A 415 -9.10 0.08 12.07
C VAL A 415 -10.21 1.04 12.48
N THR A 416 -10.00 1.79 13.56
CA THR A 416 -10.92 2.86 13.98
C THR A 416 -10.55 4.15 13.26
N VAL A 417 -11.53 4.92 12.80
CA VAL A 417 -11.27 6.19 12.11
C VAL A 417 -11.81 7.37 12.91
N VAL A 418 -10.92 8.30 13.26
CA VAL A 418 -11.27 9.57 13.91
C VAL A 418 -11.22 10.69 12.87
N GLU A 419 -12.29 11.44 12.72
CA GLU A 419 -12.35 12.64 11.89
C GLU A 419 -12.16 13.89 12.75
N LEU A 420 -11.22 14.75 12.35
CA LEU A 420 -11.13 16.14 12.75
C LEU A 420 -11.69 17.01 11.63
N ALA A 421 -12.76 17.74 11.92
CA ALA A 421 -13.35 18.69 10.97
C ALA A 421 -12.81 20.10 11.21
N PHE A 422 -12.65 20.87 10.16
CA PHE A 422 -12.17 22.25 10.20
C PHE A 422 -13.00 23.16 9.30
N GLU A 423 -13.20 24.40 9.74
CA GLU A 423 -13.85 25.44 8.93
C GLU A 423 -12.99 25.85 7.73
N THR A 424 -11.67 25.86 7.92
CA THR A 424 -10.64 26.15 6.92
C THR A 424 -9.58 25.04 6.93
N PRO A 425 -8.85 24.81 5.83
CA PRO A 425 -7.81 23.78 5.80
C PRO A 425 -6.81 23.90 6.96
N PRO A 426 -6.41 22.78 7.61
CA PRO A 426 -5.52 22.82 8.75
C PRO A 426 -4.12 23.30 8.34
N VAL A 427 -3.52 24.12 9.19
CA VAL A 427 -2.17 24.65 9.02
C VAL A 427 -1.26 24.03 10.08
N PHE A 428 -0.08 23.56 9.66
CA PHE A 428 0.93 22.99 10.54
C PHE A 428 2.18 23.89 10.58
N PHE A 429 2.75 24.09 11.77
CA PHE A 429 4.01 24.81 11.91
C PHE A 429 5.19 23.98 11.39
N LYS A 430 6.03 24.59 10.55
CA LYS A 430 7.23 23.94 9.98
C LYS A 430 8.29 23.57 11.02
N ASN A 431 8.39 24.36 12.09
CA ASN A 431 9.27 24.12 13.23
C ASN A 431 8.39 24.15 14.48
N SER A 432 7.91 22.99 14.93
CA SER A 432 7.14 22.91 16.17
C SER A 432 7.99 23.42 17.35
N VAL A 433 7.37 24.16 18.26
CA VAL A 433 7.98 24.41 19.57
C VAL A 433 8.14 23.04 20.23
N LYS A 434 9.38 22.64 20.50
CA LYS A 434 9.63 21.39 21.23
C LYS A 434 8.98 21.51 22.61
N GLU A 435 8.09 20.58 22.96
CA GLU A 435 7.54 20.52 24.31
C GLU A 435 8.72 20.39 25.31
N ASP A 436 8.60 21.02 26.47
CA ASP A 436 9.60 20.86 27.53
C ASP A 436 9.50 19.44 28.10
N HIS A 437 10.43 18.58 27.65
CA HIS A 437 10.58 17.20 28.09
C HIS A 437 11.60 17.05 29.23
N SER A 438 11.71 18.04 30.13
CA SER A 438 12.55 17.88 31.33
C SER A 438 12.15 16.63 32.11
N LEU A 439 13.16 15.85 32.53
CA LEU A 439 12.94 14.58 33.21
C LEU A 439 12.10 14.75 34.48
N SER A 440 12.31 15.81 35.25
CA SER A 440 11.51 16.13 36.44
C SER A 440 10.02 16.28 36.12
N ARG A 441 9.67 17.03 35.07
CA ARG A 441 8.27 17.23 34.64
C ARG A 441 7.61 15.91 34.23
N LEU A 442 8.32 15.07 33.48
CA LEU A 442 7.82 13.77 33.05
C LEU A 442 7.62 12.82 34.24
N LEU A 443 8.55 12.84 35.20
CA LEU A 443 8.46 12.04 36.42
C LEU A 443 7.36 12.51 37.37
N GLU A 444 7.03 13.80 37.41
CA GLU A 444 5.97 14.33 38.28
C GLU A 444 4.57 14.28 37.64
N ASN A 445 4.49 13.96 36.34
CA ASN A 445 3.21 13.83 35.64
C ASN A 445 2.38 12.66 36.20
N LYS A 446 1.18 12.99 36.70
CA LYS A 446 0.26 12.02 37.31
C LYS A 446 -0.43 11.10 36.30
N ASN A 447 -0.44 11.46 35.00
CA ASN A 447 -0.88 10.57 33.94
C ASN A 447 0.32 9.78 33.40
N THR A 448 0.50 8.56 33.91
CA THR A 448 1.59 7.67 33.54
C THR A 448 1.65 7.38 32.04
N LYS A 449 0.50 7.16 31.38
CA LYS A 449 0.45 6.89 29.93
C LYS A 449 0.95 8.08 29.10
N LEU A 450 0.56 9.31 29.46
CA LEU A 450 1.07 10.52 28.80
C LEU A 450 2.57 10.70 29.04
N ALA A 451 3.03 10.52 30.28
CA ALA A 451 4.45 10.64 30.61
C ALA A 451 5.32 9.67 29.80
N VAL A 452 4.90 8.40 29.73
CA VAL A 452 5.59 7.35 28.98
C VAL A 452 5.56 7.61 27.47
N TYR A 453 4.44 8.09 26.94
CA TYR A 453 4.34 8.50 25.54
C TYR A 453 5.33 9.62 25.21
N ASP A 454 5.43 10.65 26.05
CA ASP A 454 6.35 11.78 25.83
C ASP A 454 7.82 11.34 25.92
N ILE A 455 8.13 10.33 26.74
CA ILE A 455 9.46 9.70 26.79
C ILE A 455 9.74 8.93 25.48
N ALA A 456 8.80 8.13 25.00
CA ALA A 456 8.93 7.40 23.75
C ALA A 456 9.10 8.33 22.54
N ASP A 457 8.36 9.45 22.51
CA ASP A 457 8.50 10.48 21.47
C ASP A 457 9.87 11.15 21.53
N ALA A 458 10.34 11.52 22.73
CA ALA A 458 11.68 12.07 22.90
C ALA A 458 12.77 11.11 22.39
N LEU A 459 12.69 9.82 22.73
CA LEU A 459 13.62 8.78 22.26
C LEU A 459 13.57 8.59 20.75
N HIS A 460 12.37 8.55 20.16
CA HIS A 460 12.20 8.42 18.73
C HIS A 460 12.89 9.55 17.96
N ASN A 461 12.81 10.77 18.49
CA ASN A 461 13.48 11.94 17.94
C ASN A 461 14.96 12.07 18.35
N GLY A 462 15.56 11.02 18.93
CA GLY A 462 16.97 10.98 19.35
C GLY A 462 17.31 11.78 20.61
N ASN A 463 16.31 12.30 21.32
CA ASN A 463 16.49 13.05 22.55
C ASN A 463 16.42 12.09 23.76
N ASN A 464 17.44 11.24 23.92
CA ASN A 464 17.50 10.32 25.05
C ASN A 464 17.96 11.06 26.33
N ILE A 465 16.98 11.40 27.18
CA ILE A 465 17.19 12.11 28.45
C ILE A 465 17.64 11.21 29.63
N LEU A 466 17.85 9.91 29.39
CA LEU A 466 18.07 8.91 30.44
C LEU A 466 19.45 8.26 30.43
N THR A 467 20.14 8.16 29.29
CA THR A 467 21.45 7.48 29.15
C THR A 467 22.51 7.92 30.16
N ASN A 468 22.53 9.20 30.56
CA ASN A 468 23.57 9.76 31.44
C ASN A 468 23.04 10.34 32.76
N SER A 469 21.73 10.31 32.99
CA SER A 469 21.06 11.02 34.09
C SER A 469 20.02 10.18 34.84
N GLY A 470 19.80 8.93 34.43
CA GLY A 470 18.79 8.09 35.07
C GLY A 470 19.04 6.59 35.09
N LEU A 471 20.13 6.10 34.49
CA LEU A 471 20.49 4.68 34.51
C LEU A 471 21.91 4.49 35.07
N THR A 472 22.21 3.29 35.55
CA THR A 472 23.57 2.85 35.87
C THR A 472 24.42 2.69 34.61
N ALA A 473 25.74 2.61 34.77
CA ALA A 473 26.68 2.51 33.64
C ALA A 473 26.49 1.24 32.79
N ASP A 474 25.84 0.20 33.33
CA ASP A 474 25.48 -1.03 32.64
C ASP A 474 24.04 -1.02 32.07
N GLY A 475 23.28 0.06 32.32
CA GLY A 475 21.91 0.22 31.84
C GLY A 475 20.85 -0.66 32.53
N LEU A 476 21.21 -1.36 33.61
CA LEU A 476 20.30 -2.32 34.27
C LEU A 476 19.40 -1.67 35.33
N ASP A 477 19.94 -0.74 36.11
CA ASP A 477 19.25 -0.14 37.25
C ASP A 477 19.00 1.37 37.04
N LEU A 478 17.90 1.87 37.61
CA LEU A 478 17.63 3.31 37.63
C LEU A 478 18.49 4.01 38.70
N SER A 479 19.15 5.10 38.32
CA SER A 479 19.90 6.00 39.21
C SER A 479 19.15 7.32 39.49
N ILE A 480 17.88 7.41 39.09
CA ILE A 480 17.03 8.60 39.22
C ILE A 480 16.72 8.91 40.69
N LYS A 481 16.99 10.14 41.13
CA LYS A 481 16.53 10.64 42.43
C LYS A 481 15.03 10.90 42.41
N THR A 482 14.28 10.24 43.30
CA THR A 482 12.83 10.43 43.44
C THR A 482 12.50 11.49 44.49
N THR A 483 11.48 12.29 44.24
CA THR A 483 10.85 13.23 45.20
C THR A 483 9.48 12.69 45.64
N PRO A 484 8.86 13.23 46.71
CA PRO A 484 7.48 12.89 47.06
C PRO A 484 6.45 13.16 45.93
N GLN A 485 6.80 14.00 44.97
CA GLN A 485 5.97 14.34 43.81
C GLN A 485 6.12 13.35 42.66
N THR A 486 7.23 12.60 42.61
CA THR A 486 7.52 11.61 41.57
C THR A 486 6.42 10.55 41.50
N ASN A 487 5.97 10.27 40.28
CA ASN A 487 5.00 9.23 39.97
C ASN A 487 5.68 7.85 40.02
N PRO A 488 5.33 6.99 40.99
CA PRO A 488 5.95 5.68 41.12
C PRO A 488 5.65 4.75 39.94
N GLU A 489 4.53 4.93 39.26
CA GLU A 489 4.18 4.10 38.11
C GLU A 489 5.06 4.40 36.89
N THR A 490 5.41 5.68 36.69
CA THR A 490 6.35 6.10 35.64
C THR A 490 7.74 5.52 35.93
N ILE A 491 8.22 5.60 37.18
CA ILE A 491 9.50 5.00 37.58
C ILE A 491 9.50 3.48 37.36
N ASN A 492 8.41 2.79 37.73
CA ASN A 492 8.29 1.36 37.50
C ASN A 492 8.33 1.00 36.00
N TRP A 493 7.67 1.79 35.15
CA TRP A 493 7.77 1.58 33.70
C TRP A 493 9.18 1.84 33.16
N LEU A 494 9.87 2.88 33.64
CA LEU A 494 11.25 3.18 33.27
C LEU A 494 12.20 2.04 33.65
N SER A 495 12.01 1.45 34.83
CA SER A 495 12.82 0.31 35.29
C SER A 495 12.62 -0.92 34.40
N LYS A 496 11.35 -1.26 34.10
CA LYS A 496 11.05 -2.38 33.19
C LYS A 496 11.59 -2.17 31.78
N SER A 497 11.57 -0.93 31.30
CA SER A 497 11.95 -0.57 29.92
C SER A 497 13.42 -0.17 29.78
N ALA A 498 14.23 -0.27 30.83
CA ALA A 498 15.60 0.26 30.91
C ALA A 498 16.46 -0.06 29.68
N GLU A 499 16.33 -1.28 29.13
CA GLU A 499 17.02 -1.73 27.92
C GLU A 499 16.81 -0.81 26.71
N ALA A 500 15.59 -0.31 26.50
CA ALA A 500 15.25 0.60 25.39
C ALA A 500 15.62 2.06 25.66
N LEU A 501 16.02 2.36 26.89
CA LEU A 501 16.35 3.70 27.39
C LEU A 501 17.86 3.92 27.51
N PHE A 502 18.65 2.84 27.47
CA PHE A 502 20.11 2.88 27.62
C PHE A 502 20.82 2.96 26.27
N GLU A 503 21.61 4.00 26.05
CA GLU A 503 22.45 4.19 24.86
C GLU A 503 21.69 3.97 23.54
N THR A 504 20.48 4.51 23.43
CA THR A 504 19.67 4.43 22.21
C THR A 504 19.68 5.75 21.42
N GLY A 505 19.49 5.64 20.10
CA GLY A 505 19.49 6.75 19.15
C GLY A 505 18.12 7.00 18.50
N ASN A 506 18.12 7.61 17.32
CA ASN A 506 16.90 7.89 16.56
C ASN A 506 16.10 6.61 16.28
N GLY A 507 14.77 6.77 16.24
CA GLY A 507 13.86 5.74 15.75
C GLY A 507 13.95 5.49 14.25
N LEU A 508 13.11 4.57 13.81
CA LEU A 508 12.88 4.34 12.38
C LEU A 508 12.33 5.61 11.71
N PRO A 509 12.75 5.91 10.47
CA PRO A 509 12.09 6.96 9.70
C PRO A 509 10.65 6.57 9.34
N ASP A 510 9.87 7.56 8.90
CA ASP A 510 8.48 7.39 8.47
C ASP A 510 8.30 6.24 7.47
N GLY A 511 7.17 5.55 7.57
CA GLY A 511 6.73 4.49 6.69
C GLY A 511 7.10 3.07 7.12
N HIS A 512 8.07 2.89 8.03
CA HIS A 512 8.51 1.55 8.45
C HIS A 512 7.67 0.93 9.57
N TYR A 513 7.17 1.75 10.49
CA TYR A 513 6.38 1.35 11.65
C TYR A 513 5.31 2.41 11.94
N SER A 514 4.07 1.98 12.19
CA SER A 514 2.99 2.89 12.59
C SER A 514 3.04 3.13 14.10
N GLY A 515 4.00 3.94 14.52
CA GLY A 515 4.25 4.26 15.93
C GLY A 515 5.69 4.68 16.16
N MET A 516 6.04 4.92 17.43
CA MET A 516 7.38 5.37 17.81
C MET A 516 8.34 4.19 17.96
N SER A 517 9.63 4.44 17.73
CA SER A 517 10.68 3.43 17.90
C SER A 517 11.99 4.08 18.29
N THR A 518 12.95 3.31 18.79
CA THR A 518 14.34 3.73 18.99
C THR A 518 15.28 2.57 18.68
N LEU A 519 16.57 2.87 18.47
CA LEU A 519 17.55 1.91 17.99
C LEU A 519 18.74 1.89 18.95
N SER A 520 19.21 0.69 19.32
CA SER A 520 20.43 0.54 20.12
C SER A 520 21.65 1.20 19.46
N LYS A 521 22.66 1.56 20.26
CA LYS A 521 23.91 2.17 19.78
C LYS A 521 24.61 1.41 18.67
N ASP A 522 24.64 0.08 18.77
CA ASP A 522 25.21 -0.83 17.77
C ASP A 522 24.29 -1.05 16.55
N ARG A 523 23.07 -0.51 16.62
CA ARG A 523 22.01 -0.61 15.62
C ARG A 523 21.47 -2.02 15.39
N GLN A 524 21.70 -2.96 16.29
CA GLN A 524 21.24 -4.35 16.15
C GLN A 524 19.90 -4.63 16.83
N THR A 525 19.51 -3.84 17.83
CA THR A 525 18.22 -3.99 18.51
C THR A 525 17.32 -2.80 18.23
N LEU A 526 16.23 -3.07 17.53
CA LEU A 526 15.16 -2.11 17.27
C LEU A 526 14.10 -2.24 18.36
N TYR A 527 13.81 -1.15 19.06
CA TYR A 527 12.76 -1.08 20.07
C TYR A 527 11.52 -0.42 19.49
N LEU A 528 10.40 -1.12 19.51
CA LEU A 528 9.10 -0.62 19.08
C LEU A 528 8.26 -0.27 20.30
N PHE A 529 7.78 0.97 20.34
CA PHE A 529 6.84 1.44 21.36
C PHE A 529 5.41 1.14 20.88
N VAL A 530 4.73 0.24 21.57
CA VAL A 530 3.38 -0.23 21.22
C VAL A 530 2.39 0.44 22.17
N GLU A 531 1.60 1.35 21.62
CA GLU A 531 0.54 2.05 22.33
C GLU A 531 -0.69 1.15 22.51
N GLY A 532 -1.26 1.14 23.71
CA GLY A 532 -2.55 0.50 23.97
C GLY A 532 -2.61 -0.99 23.60
N ILE A 533 -3.72 -1.40 23.01
CA ILE A 533 -4.02 -2.79 22.64
C ILE A 533 -4.13 -2.86 21.11
N PRO A 534 -3.17 -3.48 20.40
CA PRO A 534 -3.29 -3.69 18.96
C PRO A 534 -4.54 -4.51 18.58
N ASN A 535 -5.23 -4.12 17.52
CA ASN A 535 -6.40 -4.85 17.00
C ASN A 535 -6.03 -6.05 16.12
N GLY A 536 -4.75 -6.38 16.04
CA GLY A 536 -4.13 -7.38 15.16
C GLY A 536 -2.60 -7.23 15.20
N PRO A 537 -1.82 -8.11 14.54
CA PRO A 537 -0.36 -8.10 14.60
C PRO A 537 0.21 -6.76 14.15
N ILE A 538 1.18 -6.21 14.90
CA ILE A 538 1.85 -4.98 14.48
C ILE A 538 2.72 -5.25 13.25
N ALA A 539 2.81 -4.28 12.34
CA ALA A 539 3.52 -4.43 11.07
C ALA A 539 4.82 -3.64 11.05
N LEU A 540 5.88 -4.29 10.56
CA LEU A 540 7.19 -3.70 10.34
C LEU A 540 7.59 -3.90 8.86
N LYS A 541 7.80 -2.80 8.14
CA LYS A 541 8.07 -2.81 6.69
C LYS A 541 9.51 -2.45 6.40
N GLY A 542 10.07 -2.95 5.31
CA GLY A 542 11.36 -2.51 4.80
C GLY A 542 12.56 -2.91 5.65
N ILE A 543 12.47 -3.98 6.44
CA ILE A 543 13.60 -4.52 7.22
C ILE A 543 14.34 -5.55 6.36
N LYS A 544 15.57 -5.26 5.95
CA LYS A 544 16.37 -6.17 5.11
C LYS A 544 17.05 -7.27 5.92
N ASN A 545 17.28 -7.02 7.20
CA ASN A 545 17.98 -7.93 8.10
C ASN A 545 17.14 -9.17 8.42
N GLU A 546 17.84 -10.28 8.66
CA GLU A 546 17.24 -11.42 9.35
C GLU A 546 16.95 -11.04 10.82
N ILE A 547 15.80 -11.49 11.32
CA ILE A 547 15.38 -11.28 12.71
C ILE A 547 15.85 -12.48 13.53
N ALA A 548 16.78 -12.24 14.46
CA ALA A 548 17.31 -13.27 15.33
C ALA A 548 16.32 -13.66 16.45
N ARG A 549 15.63 -12.68 17.03
CA ARG A 549 14.57 -12.88 18.04
C ARG A 549 13.74 -11.63 18.24
N ILE A 550 12.50 -11.81 18.67
CA ILE A 550 11.61 -10.74 19.11
C ILE A 550 11.16 -11.04 20.54
N ARG A 551 11.18 -10.04 21.41
CA ARG A 551 10.73 -10.20 22.80
C ARG A 551 10.09 -8.94 23.38
N ILE A 552 9.33 -9.13 24.45
CA ILE A 552 8.85 -8.03 25.30
C ILE A 552 9.97 -7.61 26.24
N VAL A 553 10.31 -6.33 26.25
CA VAL A 553 11.31 -5.77 27.17
C VAL A 553 10.78 -5.80 28.61
N GLY A 554 11.66 -6.12 29.56
CA GLY A 554 11.34 -6.15 31.00
C GLY A 554 10.73 -7.45 31.51
N ASP A 555 10.03 -8.23 30.68
CA ASP A 555 9.49 -9.55 31.04
C ASP A 555 10.19 -10.70 30.29
N GLY A 556 10.79 -10.44 29.13
CA GLY A 556 11.60 -11.41 28.37
C GLY A 556 10.82 -12.41 27.53
N THR A 557 9.48 -12.33 27.49
CA THR A 557 8.61 -13.20 26.70
C THR A 557 9.00 -13.11 25.23
N LEU A 558 9.33 -14.26 24.64
CA LEU A 558 9.61 -14.40 23.21
C LEU A 558 8.31 -14.31 22.41
N LEU A 559 8.38 -13.62 21.28
CA LEU A 559 7.26 -13.44 20.36
C LEU A 559 7.59 -14.07 19.01
N ASP A 560 6.59 -14.72 18.42
CA ASP A 560 6.65 -15.19 17.05
C ASP A 560 6.39 -14.06 16.06
N HIS A 561 6.84 -14.25 14.82
CA HIS A 561 6.52 -13.35 13.72
C HIS A 561 6.27 -14.13 12.44
N LYS A 562 5.55 -13.50 11.51
CA LYS A 562 5.34 -14.01 10.15
C LYS A 562 5.70 -12.95 9.13
N ILE A 563 6.15 -13.39 7.96
CA ILE A 563 6.48 -12.50 6.86
C ILE A 563 5.49 -12.74 5.73
N TYR A 564 4.85 -11.67 5.26
CA TYR A 564 3.94 -11.68 4.11
C TYR A 564 4.48 -10.81 2.97
N ASN A 565 4.05 -11.08 1.74
CA ASN A 565 4.48 -10.37 0.52
C ASN A 565 5.98 -10.45 0.25
N LYS A 566 6.64 -11.50 0.75
CA LYS A 566 8.03 -11.80 0.43
C LYS A 566 8.04 -12.81 -0.71
N LEU A 567 8.41 -12.35 -1.90
CA LEU A 567 8.77 -13.26 -2.98
C LEU A 567 10.12 -13.89 -2.64
N TYR A 568 10.21 -15.22 -2.67
CA TYR A 568 11.41 -15.93 -2.22
C TYR A 568 12.66 -15.57 -3.06
N TRP A 569 12.45 -15.16 -4.32
CA TRP A 569 13.51 -14.77 -5.25
C TRP A 569 13.84 -13.27 -5.26
N SER A 570 13.02 -12.44 -4.62
CA SER A 570 13.21 -10.99 -4.65
C SER A 570 14.04 -10.54 -3.46
N GLU A 571 14.99 -9.63 -3.67
CA GLU A 571 15.70 -8.95 -2.58
C GLU A 571 14.79 -8.00 -1.77
N ARG A 572 13.61 -7.65 -2.32
CA ARG A 572 12.64 -6.82 -1.61
C ARG A 572 12.19 -7.54 -0.33
N PRO A 573 12.27 -6.90 0.85
CA PRO A 573 11.80 -7.50 2.09
C PRO A 573 10.27 -7.57 2.11
N GLY A 574 9.74 -8.62 2.74
CA GLY A 574 8.31 -8.69 3.05
C GLY A 574 7.94 -7.78 4.22
N ILE A 575 6.67 -7.87 4.61
CA ILE A 575 6.14 -7.20 5.81
C ILE A 575 6.20 -8.18 6.96
N VAL A 576 6.91 -7.81 8.03
CA VAL A 576 6.99 -8.58 9.26
C VAL A 576 5.77 -8.24 10.11
N TYR A 577 5.02 -9.26 10.50
CA TYR A 577 3.86 -9.16 11.39
C TYR A 577 4.19 -9.83 12.72
N ILE A 578 4.04 -9.10 13.81
CA ILE A 578 4.36 -9.53 15.17
C ILE A 578 3.07 -9.58 15.97
N ASP A 579 2.68 -10.78 16.40
CA ASP A 579 1.53 -10.98 17.29
C ASP A 579 1.95 -10.76 18.74
N ILE A 580 1.20 -9.92 19.46
CA ILE A 580 1.47 -9.61 20.86
C ILE A 580 0.31 -10.14 21.71
N PRO A 581 0.54 -11.12 22.61
CA PRO A 581 -0.50 -11.66 23.48
C PRO A 581 -1.07 -10.57 24.39
N ARG A 582 -2.41 -10.47 24.46
CA ARG A 582 -3.09 -9.38 25.18
C ARG A 582 -2.77 -9.37 26.67
N GLU A 583 -2.60 -10.54 27.26
CA GLU A 583 -2.24 -10.76 28.66
C GLU A 583 -0.80 -10.36 29.00
N ARG A 584 0.03 -10.11 27.98
CA ARG A 584 1.43 -9.68 28.14
C ARG A 584 1.64 -8.19 27.90
N LEU A 585 0.60 -7.45 27.53
CA LEU A 585 0.70 -6.01 27.30
C LEU A 585 0.98 -5.27 28.61
N ASP A 586 1.93 -4.35 28.62
CA ASP A 586 2.09 -3.41 29.71
C ASP A 586 0.92 -2.41 29.71
N ARG A 587 0.35 -2.16 30.90
CA ARG A 587 -0.80 -1.28 31.09
C ARG A 587 -0.58 0.16 30.62
N ASN A 588 0.68 0.61 30.54
CA ASN A 588 1.03 1.95 30.13
C ASN A 588 1.48 1.98 28.66
N MET A 589 2.52 1.22 28.33
CA MET A 589 3.05 1.08 26.97
C MET A 589 3.94 -0.15 26.89
N THR A 590 3.68 -1.00 25.91
CA THR A 590 4.50 -2.20 25.69
C THR A 590 5.73 -1.83 24.86
N VAL A 591 6.90 -2.36 25.23
CA VAL A 591 8.13 -2.16 24.46
C VAL A 591 8.58 -3.51 23.90
N ILE A 592 8.71 -3.59 22.58
CA ILE A 592 9.14 -4.80 21.87
C ILE A 592 10.57 -4.60 21.37
N ALA A 593 11.47 -5.51 21.73
CA ALA A 593 12.83 -5.56 21.21
C ALA A 593 12.93 -6.57 20.07
N VAL A 594 13.23 -6.08 18.87
CA VAL A 594 13.53 -6.85 17.67
C VAL A 594 15.05 -6.90 17.51
N LEU A 595 15.66 -8.03 17.85
CA LEU A 595 17.08 -8.26 17.63
C LEU A 595 17.32 -8.72 16.20
N LEU A 596 18.19 -8.01 15.49
CA LEU A 596 18.60 -8.29 14.12
C LEU A 596 19.93 -9.04 14.12
N SER A 597 20.18 -9.82 13.07
CA SER A 597 21.44 -10.56 12.91
C SER A 597 22.68 -9.68 12.69
N LYS A 598 22.47 -8.43 12.29
CA LYS A 598 23.51 -7.41 12.02
C LYS A 598 22.90 -6.01 12.14
N PRO A 599 23.70 -4.92 12.14
CA PRO A 599 23.19 -3.55 12.20
C PRO A 599 22.09 -3.26 11.16
N LEU A 600 21.06 -2.51 11.56
CA LEU A 600 19.85 -2.26 10.79
C LEU A 600 20.13 -1.69 9.39
N GLU A 601 19.61 -2.39 8.38
CA GLU A 601 19.56 -2.04 6.97
C GLU A 601 18.10 -1.91 6.52
N LEU A 602 17.75 -0.76 5.95
CA LEU A 602 16.38 -0.45 5.54
C LEU A 602 16.22 -0.50 4.01
N TYR A 603 15.08 -0.99 3.57
CA TYR A 603 14.61 -0.86 2.20
C TYR A 603 13.63 0.31 2.09
N ARG A 604 14.01 1.34 1.32
CA ARG A 604 13.24 2.57 1.08
C ARG A 604 13.19 2.93 -0.42
N GLU A 605 13.52 1.96 -1.27
CA GLU A 605 13.61 2.17 -2.71
C GLU A 605 12.21 2.17 -3.36
N LYS A 606 12.14 2.67 -4.60
CA LYS A 606 10.92 2.66 -5.39
C LYS A 606 10.47 1.22 -5.64
N VAL A 607 9.25 0.89 -5.23
CA VAL A 607 8.63 -0.38 -5.58
C VAL A 607 7.99 -0.25 -6.96
N GLY A 608 8.48 -1.03 -7.92
CA GLY A 608 7.90 -1.13 -9.25
C GLY A 608 7.15 -2.45 -9.47
N ALA A 609 6.78 -2.67 -10.73
CA ALA A 609 6.26 -3.92 -11.24
C ALA A 609 7.16 -5.13 -10.91
N ILE A 610 6.56 -6.33 -10.90
CA ILE A 610 7.32 -7.59 -10.95
C ILE A 610 7.34 -8.06 -12.39
N GLU A 611 8.54 -8.22 -12.95
CA GLU A 611 8.76 -8.59 -14.36
C GLU A 611 9.17 -10.06 -14.53
N ASN A 612 9.31 -10.79 -13.42
CA ASN A 612 9.66 -12.20 -13.41
C ASN A 612 9.09 -12.88 -12.15
N ASN A 613 8.22 -13.86 -12.37
CA ASN A 613 7.75 -14.75 -11.32
C ASN A 613 8.50 -16.08 -11.44
N LEU A 614 9.34 -16.40 -10.45
CA LEU A 614 10.12 -17.63 -10.42
C LEU A 614 9.32 -18.79 -9.86
#